data_AF-A0A9D3Z526-F1
#
_entry.id   AF-A0A9D3Z526-F1
#
_cell.length_a   1.000
_cell.length_b   1.000
_cell.length_c   1.000
_cell.angle_alpha   90.00
_cell.angle_beta   90.00
_cell.angle_gamma   90.00
#
_symmetry.space_group_name_H-M   'P 1'
#
loop_
_entity.id
_entity.type
_entity.pdbx_description
1 polymer ?
#
loop_
_entity_poly.entity_id
_entity_poly.type
_entity_poly.pdbx_seq_one_letter_code
_entity_poly.pdbx_strand_id
1 'polypeptide(L)'
;MSDSTQIAAVHLKTGFKFSTYVKTTVPISSEAQKMIGISVDDHGIMRVNGGSVDSVSIKTSLHDCMMWLAKFPRAICVAHNGRRFDFPVFGKCIAEHTLF
;
A
#
# COMPACT_ATOMS: atom_id res chain seq x y z
N MET A 1 0.54 15.75 -2.08
CA MET A 1 0.93 14.70 -1.12
C MET A 1 0.15 13.46 -1.55
N SER A 2 0.82 12.40 -2.00
CA SER A 2 0.13 11.19 -2.47
C SER A 2 0.24 10.12 -1.39
N ASP A 3 -0.88 9.82 -0.74
CA ASP A 3 -0.97 8.71 0.21
C ASP A 3 -1.17 7.42 -0.57
N SER A 4 -0.37 6.39 -0.27
CA SER A 4 -0.62 5.04 -0.75
C SER A 4 -1.91 4.52 -0.13
N THR A 5 -2.81 3.96 -0.94
CA THR A 5 -4.10 3.38 -0.49
C THR A 5 -3.98 1.89 -0.16
N GLN A 6 -2.98 1.22 -0.71
CA GLN A 6 -2.71 -0.20 -0.51
C GLN A 6 -1.22 -0.47 -0.74
N ILE A 7 -0.64 -1.38 0.04
CA ILE A 7 0.66 -1.98 -0.24
C ILE A 7 0.43 -3.47 -0.46
N ALA A 8 0.86 -3.97 -1.62
CA ALA A 8 0.71 -5.37 -1.98
C ALA A 8 1.97 -5.90 -2.66
N ALA A 9 2.28 -7.17 -2.40
CA ALA A 9 3.40 -7.87 -3.01
C ALA A 9 3.05 -9.36 -3.18
N VAL A 10 3.66 -9.98 -4.18
CA VAL A 10 3.56 -11.43 -4.41
C VAL A 10 4.94 -12.01 -4.64
N HIS A 11 5.24 -13.11 -3.95
CA HIS A 11 6.45 -13.87 -4.22
C HIS A 11 6.21 -14.76 -5.45
N LEU A 12 6.89 -14.43 -6.56
CA LEU A 12 6.63 -15.02 -7.88
C LEU A 12 6.74 -16.55 -7.91
N LYS A 13 7.64 -17.15 -7.11
CA LYS A 13 7.88 -18.60 -7.12
C LYS A 13 6.83 -19.39 -6.33
N THR A 14 6.42 -18.89 -5.16
CA THR A 14 5.52 -19.64 -4.26
C THR A 14 4.08 -19.15 -4.30
N GLY A 15 3.82 -17.99 -4.92
CA GLY A 15 2.52 -17.34 -4.89
C GLY A 15 2.13 -16.79 -3.52
N PHE A 16 3.03 -16.81 -2.53
CA PHE A 16 2.75 -16.22 -1.21
C PHE A 16 2.55 -14.71 -1.36
N LYS A 17 1.49 -14.18 -0.75
CA LYS A 17 1.04 -12.80 -0.95
C LYS A 17 1.12 -11.98 0.34
N PHE A 18 1.32 -10.69 0.15
CA PHE A 18 1.09 -9.64 1.13
C PHE A 18 0.13 -8.63 0.51
N SER A 19 -0.86 -8.18 1.26
CA SER A 19 -1.78 -7.14 0.83
C SER A 19 -2.40 -6.48 2.04
N THR A 20 -2.22 -5.18 2.17
CA THR A 20 -2.76 -4.41 3.28
C THR A 20 -3.27 -3.08 2.76
N TYR A 21 -4.49 -2.71 3.17
CA TYR A 21 -5.06 -1.41 2.87
C TYR A 21 -4.56 -0.37 3.88
N VAL A 22 -4.26 0.82 3.37
CA VAL A 22 -3.66 1.91 4.13
C VAL A 22 -4.69 3.02 4.28
N LYS A 23 -4.95 3.41 5.52
CA LYS A 23 -5.83 4.54 5.81
C LYS A 23 -5.23 5.82 5.24
N THR A 24 -5.95 6.46 4.32
CA THR A 24 -5.54 7.73 3.73
C THR A 24 -5.83 8.88 4.68
N THR A 25 -4.91 9.84 4.76
CA THR A 25 -5.09 11.09 5.52
C THR A 25 -5.63 12.21 4.64
N VAL A 26 -5.45 12.09 3.32
CA VAL A 26 -6.04 12.97 2.31
C VAL A 26 -7.23 12.31 1.61
N PRO A 27 -8.24 13.09 1.19
CA PRO A 27 -9.34 12.57 0.37
C PRO A 27 -8.82 11.98 -0.95
N ILE A 28 -9.36 10.82 -1.32
CA ILE A 28 -9.08 10.20 -2.63
C ILE A 28 -9.97 10.89 -3.68
N SER A 29 -9.37 11.43 -4.75
CA SER A 29 -10.13 12.05 -5.85
C SER A 29 -11.14 11.07 -6.47
N SER A 30 -12.28 11.57 -6.94
CA SER A 30 -13.35 10.74 -7.49
C SER A 30 -12.91 9.85 -8.67
N GLU A 31 -11.99 10.34 -9.48
CA GLU A 31 -11.37 9.67 -10.62
C GLU A 31 -10.51 8.50 -10.16
N ALA A 32 -9.68 8.73 -9.14
CA ALA A 32 -8.87 7.67 -8.54
C ALA A 32 -9.76 6.61 -7.88
N GLN A 33 -10.81 7.00 -7.16
CA GLN A 33 -11.75 6.05 -6.54
C GLN A 33 -12.39 5.13 -7.58
N LYS A 34 -12.85 5.69 -8.72
CA LYS A 34 -13.42 4.90 -9.83
C LYS A 34 -12.40 3.97 -10.47
N MET A 35 -11.15 4.43 -10.63
CA MET A 35 -10.09 3.65 -11.27
C MET A 35 -9.65 2.47 -10.41
N ILE A 36 -9.44 2.67 -9.10
CA ILE A 36 -8.87 1.65 -8.21
C ILE A 36 -9.93 0.89 -7.41
N GLY A 37 -11.19 1.32 -7.45
CA GLY A 37 -12.30 0.72 -6.71
C GLY A 37 -12.25 0.96 -5.20
N ILE A 38 -11.41 1.87 -4.72
CA ILE A 38 -11.23 2.19 -3.30
C ILE A 38 -11.90 3.54 -3.00
N SER A 39 -12.78 3.58 -2.02
CA SER A 39 -13.37 4.82 -1.48
C SER A 39 -13.25 4.86 0.04
N VAL A 40 -13.41 6.05 0.62
CA VAL A 40 -13.52 6.27 2.06
C VAL A 40 -14.82 7.02 2.29
N ASP A 41 -15.68 6.51 3.17
CA ASP A 41 -16.95 7.17 3.50
C ASP A 41 -16.78 8.26 4.57
N ASP A 42 -17.87 8.97 4.86
CA ASP A 42 -17.88 10.10 5.80
C ASP A 42 -17.52 9.71 7.24
N HIS A 43 -17.55 8.41 7.56
CA HIS A 43 -17.13 7.87 8.85
C HIS A 43 -15.67 7.41 8.85
N GLY A 44 -14.95 7.59 7.74
CA GLY A 44 -13.57 7.17 7.59
C GLY A 44 -13.39 5.67 7.33
N ILE A 45 -14.47 4.96 6.96
CA ILE A 45 -14.41 3.53 6.65
C ILE A 45 -13.97 3.37 5.20
N MET A 46 -12.91 2.58 5.00
CA MET A 46 -12.42 2.25 3.66
C MET A 46 -13.28 1.14 3.04
N ARG A 47 -13.67 1.34 1.79
CA ARG A 47 -14.45 0.37 1.00
C ARG A 47 -13.71 0.03 -0.27
N VAL A 48 -13.73 -1.25 -0.64
CA VAL A 48 -13.14 -1.79 -1.86
C VAL A 48 -14.23 -2.51 -2.64
N ASN A 49 -14.54 -2.00 -3.83
CA ASN A 49 -15.63 -2.50 -4.67
C ASN A 49 -16.97 -2.60 -3.91
N GLY A 50 -17.24 -1.63 -3.02
CA GLY A 50 -18.46 -1.54 -2.22
C GLY A 50 -18.43 -2.27 -0.88
N GLY A 51 -17.51 -3.24 -0.68
CA GLY A 51 -17.33 -3.96 0.58
C GLY A 51 -16.42 -3.22 1.56
N SER A 52 -16.76 -3.22 2.85
CA SER A 52 -15.89 -2.66 3.90
C SER A 52 -14.63 -3.50 4.03
N VAL A 53 -13.48 -2.84 4.20
CA VAL A 53 -12.20 -3.50 4.47
C VAL A 53 -11.53 -2.88 5.69
N ASP A 54 -10.79 -3.71 6.43
CA ASP A 54 -9.90 -3.21 7.46
C ASP A 54 -8.73 -2.45 6.80
N SER A 55 -8.39 -1.30 7.38
CA SER A 55 -7.25 -0.50 6.98
C SER A 55 -6.40 -0.15 8.19
N VAL A 56 -5.09 -0.04 7.97
CA VAL A 56 -4.11 0.29 9.01
C VAL A 56 -3.38 1.59 8.69
N SER A 57 -2.62 2.12 9.65
CA SER A 57 -1.74 3.26 9.39
C SER A 57 -0.66 2.89 8.37
N ILE A 58 -0.17 3.89 7.61
CA ILE A 58 0.96 3.68 6.69
C ILE A 58 2.19 3.10 7.42
N LYS A 59 2.46 3.54 8.66
CA LYS A 59 3.56 3.02 9.48
C LYS A 59 3.41 1.52 9.77
N THR A 60 2.22 1.09 10.18
CA THR A 60 1.89 -0.33 10.40
C THR A 60 2.04 -1.13 9.10
N SER A 61 1.49 -0.63 8.00
CA SER A 61 1.57 -1.32 6.70
C SER A 61 3.00 -1.46 6.19
N LEU A 62 3.84 -0.42 6.35
CA LEU A 62 5.26 -0.49 6.01
C LEU A 62 6.00 -1.50 6.87
N HIS A 63 5.79 -1.46 8.19
CA HIS A 63 6.39 -2.43 9.12
C HIS A 63 6.04 -3.87 8.72
N ASP A 64 4.76 -4.16 8.48
CA ASP A 64 4.30 -5.50 8.14
C ASP A 64 4.82 -5.95 6.76
N CYS A 65 4.93 -5.02 5.80
CA CYS A 65 5.55 -5.28 4.50
C CYS A 65 7.03 -5.63 4.66
N MET A 66 7.78 -4.88 5.47
CA MET A 66 9.20 -5.16 5.73
C MET A 66 9.39 -6.51 6.44
N MET A 67 8.55 -6.82 7.42
CA MET A 67 8.54 -8.14 8.09
C MET A 67 8.18 -9.27 7.12
N TRP A 68 7.29 -9.02 6.17
CA TRP A 68 6.98 -9.97 5.11
C TRP A 68 8.16 -10.17 4.15
N LEU A 69 8.81 -9.09 3.71
CA LEU A 69 9.99 -9.13 2.84
C LEU A 69 11.18 -9.84 3.51
N ALA A 70 11.35 -9.66 4.82
CA ALA A 70 12.43 -10.30 5.60
C ALA A 70 12.36 -11.84 5.59
N LYS A 71 11.23 -12.44 5.22
CA LYS A 71 11.08 -13.90 5.07
C LYS A 71 11.82 -14.46 3.86
N PHE A 72 12.28 -13.60 2.93
CA PHE A 72 12.93 -14.01 1.71
C PHE A 72 14.40 -13.55 1.69
N PRO A 73 15.36 -14.48 1.60
CA PRO A 73 16.77 -14.10 1.50
C PRO A 73 17.02 -13.40 0.16
N ARG A 74 17.57 -12.18 0.19
CA ARG A 74 17.93 -11.37 -0.99
C ARG A 74 16.75 -11.09 -1.94
N ALA A 75 15.63 -10.62 -1.39
CA ALA A 75 14.47 -10.22 -2.19
C ALA A 75 14.80 -9.10 -3.18
N ILE A 76 14.30 -9.23 -4.41
CA ILE A 76 14.31 -8.16 -5.42
C ILE A 76 12.86 -7.78 -5.71
N CYS A 77 12.50 -6.52 -5.46
CA CYS A 77 11.18 -6.00 -5.77
C CYS A 77 11.10 -5.62 -7.25
N VAL A 78 10.03 -6.04 -7.92
CA VAL A 78 9.74 -5.71 -9.32
C VAL A 78 8.32 -5.17 -9.39
N ALA A 79 8.14 -4.03 -10.06
CA ALA A 79 6.85 -3.42 -10.31
C ALA A 79 6.82 -2.85 -11.75
N HIS A 80 5.66 -2.91 -12.40
CA HIS A 80 5.49 -2.35 -13.73
C HIS A 80 5.58 -0.82 -13.65
N ASN A 81 6.51 -0.21 -14.39
CA ASN A 81 6.86 1.21 -14.24
C ASN A 81 7.39 1.60 -12.84
N GLY A 82 7.86 0.61 -12.05
CA GLY A 82 8.23 0.81 -10.65
C GLY A 82 9.28 1.90 -10.43
N ARG A 83 10.25 2.04 -11.33
CA ARG A 83 11.29 3.09 -11.23
C ARG A 83 10.72 4.51 -11.28
N ARG A 84 9.60 4.72 -12.00
CA ARG A 84 9.01 6.06 -12.18
C ARG A 84 7.87 6.35 -11.20
N PHE A 85 7.28 5.32 -10.60
CA PHE A 85 6.09 5.49 -9.76
C PHE A 85 6.20 4.74 -8.42
N ASP A 86 6.10 3.41 -8.43
CA ASP A 86 5.99 2.61 -7.21
C ASP A 86 7.18 2.79 -6.27
N PHE A 87 8.41 2.70 -6.76
CA PHE A 87 9.61 2.78 -5.93
C PHE A 87 9.87 4.20 -5.40
N PRO A 88 9.71 5.29 -6.19
CA PRO A 88 9.75 6.64 -5.64
C PRO A 88 8.71 6.88 -4.54
N VAL A 89 7.45 6.45 -4.74
CA VAL A 89 6.38 6.63 -3.75
C VAL A 89 6.68 5.79 -2.50
N PHE A 90 7.02 4.51 -2.67
CA PHE A 90 7.32 3.61 -1.57
C PHE A 90 8.56 4.06 -0.77
N GLY A 91 9.63 4.47 -1.46
CA GLY A 91 10.84 5.00 -0.83
C GLY A 91 10.56 6.29 -0.04
N LYS A 92 9.72 7.19 -0.58
CA LYS A 92 9.26 8.38 0.14
C LYS A 92 8.47 8.01 1.40
N CYS A 93 7.50 7.08 1.30
CA CYS A 93 6.74 6.61 2.45
C CYS A 93 7.66 6.04 3.55
N ILE A 94 8.67 5.25 3.17
CA ILE A 94 9.67 4.72 4.12
C ILE A 94 10.42 5.87 4.80
N ALA A 95 10.95 6.81 4.02
CA ALA A 95 11.72 7.94 4.57
C ALA A 95 10.90 8.79 5.54
N GLU A 96 9.61 8.99 5.28
CA GLU A 96 8.75 9.84 6.12
C GLU A 96 8.24 9.15 7.40
N HIS A 97 8.18 7.80 7.44
CA HIS A 97 7.49 7.06 8.51
C HIS A 97 8.36 6.03 9.24
N THR A 98 9.60 5.82 8.78
CA THR A 98 10.50 4.76 9.27
C THR A 98 11.86 5.30 9.72
N LEU A 99 12.05 6.63 9.71
CA LEU A 99 13.17 7.24 10.43
C LEU A 99 12.89 7.13 11.94
N PHE A 100 13.90 6.60 12.63
CA PHE A 100 14.02 6.29 14.06
C PHE A 100 13.09 7.06 15.02
#